data_AF-A0A1V6CTT0-F1
#
_entry.id   AF-A0A1V6CTT0-F1
#
_cell.length_a   1.000
_cell.length_b   1.000
_cell.length_c   1.000
_cell.angle_alpha   90.00
_cell.angle_beta   90.00
_cell.angle_gamma   90.00
#
_symmetry.space_group_name_H-M   'P 1'
#
loop_
_entity.id
_entity.type
_entity.pdbx_description
1 polymer ?
#
loop_
_entity_poly.entity_id
_entity_poly.type
_entity_poly.pdbx_seq_one_letter_code
_entity_poly.pdbx_strand_id
1 'polypeptide(L)'
;MQKTMNIDGQKITVRVRRRHSRGNPIGWIAKIDKATYYFNVLGPQEAIDKAVAKYRAAIGAQANERVVAQPDAGLSDRIAKHAMYSPSDLAYFRRKGYSDEEILAFWDRDNAMGCKPCHHATPPDVVGMLAHLTDHGADVQAAIEQIAREHLGIETLTERKRDALDFHEMSLGQIKAALHAAFELGRRAAGQKSSE
;
A
#
# COMPACT_ATOMS: atom_id res chain seq x y z
N MET A 1 15.80 -0.18 18.93
CA MET A 1 15.31 -0.18 20.33
C MET A 1 14.19 -1.19 20.45
N GLN A 2 14.20 -2.03 21.48
CA GLN A 2 13.11 -2.96 21.78
C GLN A 2 12.62 -2.68 23.19
N LYS A 3 11.31 -2.60 23.37
CA LYS A 3 10.68 -2.39 24.68
C LYS A 3 9.51 -3.35 24.82
N THR A 4 9.49 -4.09 25.91
CA THR A 4 8.37 -4.95 26.26
C THR A 4 7.52 -4.22 27.30
N MET A 5 6.21 -4.22 27.09
CA MET A 5 5.26 -3.50 27.93
C MET A 5 3.93 -4.25 27.96
N ASN A 6 3.19 -4.08 29.05
CA ASN A 6 1.85 -4.64 29.19
C ASN A 6 0.85 -3.62 28.66
N ILE A 7 0.07 -4.02 27.66
CA ILE A 7 -0.98 -3.22 27.04
C ILE A 7 -2.26 -4.04 27.17
N ASP A 8 -3.24 -3.52 27.92
CA ASP A 8 -4.58 -4.09 28.08
C ASP A 8 -4.57 -5.57 28.51
N GLY A 9 -3.68 -5.90 29.47
CA GLY A 9 -3.54 -7.26 30.02
C GLY A 9 -2.66 -8.21 29.20
N GLN A 10 -2.24 -7.82 27.99
CA GLN A 10 -1.36 -8.61 27.14
C GLN A 10 0.08 -8.06 27.18
N LYS A 11 1.07 -8.97 27.24
CA LYS A 11 2.48 -8.61 27.19
C LYS A 11 2.91 -8.43 25.74
N ILE A 12 3.26 -7.21 25.37
CA ILE A 12 3.51 -6.82 23.98
C ILE A 12 4.95 -6.33 23.84
N THR A 13 5.61 -6.77 22.77
CA THR A 13 6.97 -6.33 22.45
C THR A 13 6.94 -5.39 21.26
N VAL A 14 7.37 -4.14 21.49
CA VAL A 14 7.50 -3.11 20.46
C VAL A 14 8.96 -3.03 20.02
N ARG A 15 9.21 -3.27 18.74
CA ARG A 15 10.55 -3.13 18.14
C ARG A 15 10.58 -1.91 17.24
N VAL A 16 11.41 -0.92 17.59
CA VAL A 16 11.58 0.31 16.82
C VAL A 16 12.97 0.36 16.19
N ARG A 17 13.01 0.60 14.88
CA ARG A 17 14.26 0.76 14.12
C ARG A 17 14.24 2.01 13.26
N ARG A 18 15.42 2.58 13.01
CA ARG A 18 15.58 3.75 12.14
C ARG A 18 15.28 3.33 10.70
N ARG A 19 14.46 4.11 10.01
CA ARG A 19 14.18 3.93 8.59
C ARG A 19 15.19 4.73 7.78
N HIS A 20 15.79 4.07 6.80
CA HIS A 20 16.66 4.73 5.84
C HIS A 20 16.03 4.72 4.45
N SER A 21 16.23 5.79 3.69
CA SER A 21 16.02 5.83 2.25
C SER A 21 17.29 6.39 1.61
N ARG A 22 17.90 5.61 0.70
CA ARG A 22 19.19 5.94 0.06
C ARG A 22 20.26 6.38 1.07
N GLY A 23 20.36 5.70 2.21
CA GLY A 23 21.31 6.02 3.28
C GLY A 23 20.85 7.11 4.26
N ASN A 24 19.92 7.99 3.87
CA ASN A 24 19.45 9.08 4.74
C ASN A 24 18.39 8.60 5.74
N PRO A 25 18.48 9.00 7.02
CA PRO A 25 17.47 8.67 8.01
C PRO A 25 16.19 9.49 7.75
N ILE A 26 15.10 8.81 7.45
CA ILE A 26 13.83 9.45 7.07
C ILE A 26 12.69 9.23 8.07
N GLY A 27 12.94 8.48 9.15
CA GLY A 27 11.95 8.24 10.20
C GLY A 27 12.19 6.95 10.99
N TRP A 28 11.13 6.41 11.56
CA TRP A 28 11.13 5.20 12.39
C TRP A 28 10.14 4.16 11.88
N ILE A 29 10.47 2.89 12.08
CA ILE A 29 9.58 1.75 11.87
C ILE A 29 9.36 1.10 13.23
N ALA A 30 8.11 0.97 13.66
CA ALA A 30 7.73 0.19 14.83
C ALA A 30 7.04 -1.11 14.39
N LYS A 31 7.44 -2.24 14.99
CA LYS A 31 6.78 -3.53 14.83
C LYS A 31 6.17 -3.96 16.14
N ILE A 32 4.89 -4.32 16.09
CA ILE A 32 4.11 -4.82 17.22
C ILE A 32 3.36 -6.05 16.70
N ASP A 33 3.71 -7.23 17.19
CA ASP A 33 3.25 -8.51 16.64
C ASP A 33 3.46 -8.60 15.10
N LYS A 34 2.41 -8.83 14.30
CA LYS A 34 2.48 -8.83 12.82
C LYS A 34 2.34 -7.43 12.20
N ALA A 35 1.92 -6.42 12.96
CA ALA A 35 1.68 -5.07 12.46
C ALA A 35 2.98 -4.28 12.33
N THR A 36 3.12 -3.52 11.25
CA THR A 36 4.25 -2.62 10.99
C THR A 36 3.74 -1.20 10.81
N TYR A 37 4.26 -0.27 11.62
CA TYR A 37 3.90 1.14 11.63
C TYR A 37 5.08 2.01 11.19
N TYR A 38 4.79 3.06 10.44
CA TYR A 38 5.77 4.00 9.89
C TYR A 38 5.54 5.39 10.47
N PHE A 39 6.59 6.02 10.98
CA PHE A 39 6.52 7.36 11.58
C PHE A 39 7.59 8.27 11.00
N ASN A 40 7.18 9.47 10.57
CA ASN A 40 8.07 10.45 9.94
C ASN A 40 8.65 11.51 10.91
N VAL A 41 8.42 11.46 12.23
CA VAL A 41 8.94 12.51 13.14
C VAL A 41 9.51 11.98 14.47
N LEU A 42 10.69 12.54 14.77
CA LEU A 42 11.55 12.72 15.97
C LEU A 42 11.32 11.91 17.27
N GLY A 43 12.43 11.60 17.96
CA GLY A 43 12.50 10.91 19.26
C GLY A 43 12.12 9.41 19.25
N PRO A 44 13.01 8.46 19.60
CA PRO A 44 12.68 7.03 19.61
C PRO A 44 11.54 6.66 20.59
N GLN A 45 11.34 7.44 21.66
CA GLN A 45 10.26 7.21 22.63
C GLN A 45 8.90 7.68 22.09
N GLU A 46 8.84 8.82 21.39
CA GLU A 46 7.61 9.33 20.78
C GLU A 46 7.08 8.38 19.69
N ALA A 47 7.98 7.76 18.93
CA ALA A 47 7.63 6.72 17.96
C ALA A 47 7.02 5.46 18.64
N ILE A 48 7.50 5.10 19.83
CA ILE A 48 6.92 3.99 20.61
C ILE A 48 5.52 4.37 21.09
N ASP A 49 5.37 5.56 21.66
CA ASP A 49 4.10 6.01 22.24
C ASP A 49 3.00 6.10 21.17
N LYS A 50 3.33 6.62 19.98
CA LYS A 50 2.40 6.66 18.83
C LYS A 50 2.08 5.27 18.26
N ALA A 51 3.06 4.36 18.21
CA ALA A 51 2.81 2.99 17.77
C ALA A 51 1.88 2.23 18.71
N VAL A 52 2.07 2.41 20.02
CA VAL A 52 1.22 1.81 21.06
C VAL A 52 -0.19 2.38 20.99
N ALA A 53 -0.34 3.70 20.81
CA ALA A 53 -1.64 4.34 20.64
C ALA A 53 -2.40 3.80 19.41
N LYS A 54 -1.73 3.70 18.24
CA LYS A 54 -2.32 3.11 17.03
C LYS A 54 -2.71 1.64 17.21
N TYR A 55 -1.86 0.86 17.87
CA TYR A 55 -2.13 -0.55 18.14
C TYR A 55 -3.34 -0.73 19.08
N ARG A 56 -3.45 0.07 20.14
CA ARG A 56 -4.64 0.10 21.02
C ARG A 56 -5.91 0.46 20.25
N ALA A 57 -5.85 1.49 19.40
CA ALA A 57 -6.97 1.89 18.57
C ALA A 57 -7.38 0.79 17.58
N ALA A 58 -6.42 0.06 16.99
CA ALA A 58 -6.70 -1.04 16.07
C ALA A 58 -7.37 -2.25 16.78
N ILE A 59 -6.90 -2.63 17.97
CA ILE A 59 -7.54 -3.69 18.77
C ILE A 59 -8.93 -3.25 19.26
N GLY A 60 -9.06 -2.00 19.70
CA GLY A 60 -10.35 -1.42 20.08
C GLY A 60 -11.34 -1.33 18.90
N ALA A 61 -10.85 -1.06 17.69
CA ALA A 61 -11.66 -1.02 16.47
C ALA A 61 -12.04 -2.42 15.95
N GLN A 62 -11.21 -3.45 16.14
CA GLN A 62 -11.57 -4.84 15.85
C GLN A 62 -12.66 -5.38 16.78
N ALA A 63 -12.73 -4.90 18.02
CA ALA A 63 -13.84 -5.20 18.94
C ALA A 63 -15.12 -4.41 18.62
N ASN A 64 -15.01 -3.35 17.81
CA ASN A 64 -16.07 -2.38 17.56
C ASN A 64 -16.24 -2.16 16.04
N GLU A 65 -16.41 -3.25 15.29
CA GLU A 65 -16.44 -3.35 13.82
C GLU A 65 -17.48 -2.44 13.10
N ARG A 66 -18.22 -1.58 13.80
CA ARG A 66 -19.16 -0.64 13.16
C ARG A 66 -19.23 0.71 13.86
N VAL A 67 -18.14 1.47 13.84
CA VAL A 67 -18.27 2.94 13.82
C VAL A 67 -17.29 3.48 12.78
N VAL A 68 -17.79 3.69 11.56
CA VAL A 68 -17.15 4.57 10.59
C VAL A 68 -17.08 5.94 11.26
N ALA A 69 -15.88 6.35 11.69
CA ALA A 69 -15.68 7.70 12.19
C ALA A 69 -15.99 8.65 11.02
N GLN A 70 -17.12 9.37 11.12
CA GLN A 70 -17.42 10.44 10.19
C GLN A 70 -16.28 11.45 10.23
N PRO A 71 -15.88 12.00 9.08
CA PRO A 71 -14.86 13.05 9.05
C PRO A 71 -15.28 14.19 9.99
N ASP A 72 -14.40 14.56 10.92
CA ASP A 72 -14.55 15.81 11.66
C ASP A 72 -14.63 16.93 10.62
N ALA A 73 -15.78 17.59 10.57
CA ALA A 73 -16.07 18.62 9.57
C ALA A 73 -14.97 19.70 9.53
N GLY A 74 -14.32 19.98 10.67
CA GLY A 74 -13.21 20.93 10.73
C GLY A 74 -11.94 20.44 10.04
N LEU A 75 -11.62 19.15 10.09
CA LEU A 75 -10.43 18.58 9.44
C LEU A 75 -10.61 18.46 7.93
N SER A 76 -11.80 18.05 7.48
CA SER A 76 -12.12 17.99 6.06
C SER A 76 -12.05 19.37 5.40
N ASP A 77 -12.55 20.41 6.09
CA ASP A 77 -12.44 21.80 5.64
C ASP A 77 -10.99 22.26 5.50
N ARG A 78 -10.14 21.90 6.46
CA ARG A 78 -8.70 22.21 6.43
C ARG A 78 -7.98 21.52 5.28
N ILE A 79 -8.33 20.26 4.99
CA ILE A 79 -7.80 19.53 3.84
C ILE A 79 -8.14 20.25 2.55
N ALA A 80 -9.41 20.58 2.34
CA ALA A 80 -9.87 21.21 1.10
C ALA A 80 -9.23 22.59 0.85
N LYS A 81 -8.88 23.31 1.93
CA LYS A 81 -8.29 24.66 1.87
C LYS A 81 -6.76 24.67 1.94
N HIS A 82 -6.11 23.52 2.10
CA HIS A 82 -4.66 23.45 2.29
C HIS A 82 -3.89 23.82 1.01
N ALA A 83 -2.78 24.55 1.13
CA ALA A 83 -1.99 25.02 -0.02
C ALA A 83 -1.42 23.88 -0.89
N MET A 84 -1.16 22.72 -0.28
CA MET A 84 -0.71 21.49 -0.95
C MET A 84 -1.85 20.59 -1.45
N TYR A 85 -3.10 21.01 -1.31
CA TYR A 85 -4.26 20.20 -1.67
C TYR A 85 -4.22 19.80 -3.16
N SER A 86 -4.43 18.52 -3.40
CA SER A 86 -4.60 17.94 -4.73
C SER A 86 -5.58 16.78 -4.62
N PRO A 87 -6.64 16.72 -5.45
CA PRO A 87 -7.60 15.61 -5.41
C PRO A 87 -6.93 14.24 -5.59
N SER A 88 -5.93 14.17 -6.48
CA SER A 88 -5.18 12.94 -6.76
C SER A 88 -4.28 12.49 -5.60
N ASP A 89 -3.70 13.44 -4.87
CA ASP A 89 -2.83 13.19 -3.72
C ASP A 89 -3.64 12.78 -2.49
N LEU A 90 -4.75 13.48 -2.25
CA LEU A 90 -5.72 13.10 -1.24
C LEU A 90 -6.24 11.68 -1.47
N ALA A 91 -6.64 11.35 -2.71
CA ALA A 91 -7.08 10.00 -3.06
C ALA A 91 -5.99 8.94 -2.82
N TYR A 92 -4.74 9.26 -3.13
CA TYR A 92 -3.59 8.39 -2.83
C TYR A 92 -3.44 8.15 -1.31
N PHE A 93 -3.44 9.21 -0.50
CA PHE A 93 -3.31 9.07 0.94
C PHE A 93 -4.46 8.29 1.57
N ARG A 94 -5.71 8.56 1.15
CA ARG A 94 -6.87 7.79 1.60
C ARG A 94 -6.76 6.33 1.24
N ARG A 95 -6.33 5.99 0.01
CA ARG A 95 -6.11 4.60 -0.43
C ARG A 95 -5.06 3.89 0.41
N LYS A 96 -4.04 4.61 0.89
CA LYS A 96 -2.99 4.06 1.75
C LYS A 96 -3.37 4.04 3.24
N GLY A 97 -4.58 4.50 3.59
CA GLY A 97 -5.13 4.43 4.94
C GLY A 97 -4.67 5.53 5.90
N TYR A 98 -4.21 6.68 5.38
CA TYR A 98 -3.82 7.81 6.22
C TYR A 98 -5.05 8.60 6.72
N SER A 99 -5.00 9.05 7.99
CA SER A 99 -6.03 9.94 8.54
C SER A 99 -5.86 11.38 8.06
N ASP A 100 -6.87 12.22 8.29
CA ASP A 100 -6.81 13.63 7.88
C ASP A 100 -5.75 14.42 8.62
N GLU A 101 -5.51 14.11 9.90
CA GLU A 101 -4.43 14.77 10.63
C GLU A 101 -3.06 14.41 10.06
N GLU A 102 -2.87 13.17 9.63
CA GLU A 102 -1.60 12.71 9.05
C GLU A 102 -1.34 13.36 7.69
N ILE A 103 -2.39 13.47 6.86
CA ILE A 103 -2.32 14.12 5.56
C ILE A 103 -1.95 15.59 5.72
N LEU A 104 -2.64 16.30 6.62
CA LEU A 104 -2.34 17.69 6.94
C LEU A 104 -0.91 17.85 7.44
N ALA A 105 -0.42 16.97 8.32
CA ALA A 105 0.95 17.04 8.83
C ALA A 105 2.02 16.86 7.74
N PHE A 106 1.77 15.99 6.74
CA PHE A 106 2.68 15.86 5.60
C PHE A 106 2.67 17.11 4.73
N TRP A 107 1.48 17.60 4.43
CA TRP A 107 1.31 18.78 3.61
C TRP A 107 1.83 20.06 4.26
N ASP A 108 1.66 20.25 5.57
CA ASP A 108 2.22 21.39 6.32
C ASP A 108 3.75 21.40 6.23
N ARG A 109 4.38 20.23 6.41
CA ARG A 109 5.83 20.07 6.31
C ARG A 109 6.33 20.38 4.90
N ASP A 110 5.67 19.83 3.89
CA ASP A 110 6.09 19.96 2.50
C ASP A 110 5.89 21.41 2.01
N ASN A 111 4.80 22.06 2.43
CA ASN A 111 4.56 23.49 2.20
C ASN A 111 5.64 24.36 2.86
N ALA A 112 6.05 24.04 4.11
CA ALA A 112 7.13 24.74 4.79
C ALA A 112 8.50 24.58 4.11
N MET A 113 8.70 23.48 3.38
CA MET A 113 9.88 23.25 2.53
C MET A 113 9.78 23.90 1.14
N GLY A 114 8.69 24.64 0.85
CA GLY A 114 8.45 25.27 -0.44
C GLY A 114 8.12 24.28 -1.56
N CYS A 115 7.69 23.05 -1.22
CA CYS A 115 7.21 22.10 -2.20
C CYS A 115 5.89 22.58 -2.82
N LYS A 116 5.58 22.07 -4.01
CA LYS A 116 4.33 22.35 -4.72
C LYS A 116 3.39 21.14 -4.59
N PRO A 117 2.06 21.33 -4.75
CA PRO A 117 1.10 20.24 -4.74
C PRO A 117 1.51 19.10 -5.68
N CYS A 118 1.46 17.88 -5.16
CA CYS A 118 1.70 16.69 -5.96
C CYS A 118 0.45 16.35 -6.76
N HIS A 119 0.58 16.30 -8.08
CA HIS A 119 -0.45 15.72 -8.93
C HIS A 119 0.00 14.33 -9.34
N HIS A 120 -0.61 13.31 -8.75
CA HIS A 120 -0.42 11.95 -9.22
C HIS A 120 -1.19 11.82 -10.54
N ALA A 121 -0.52 12.11 -11.66
CA ALA A 121 -0.91 11.50 -12.93
C ALA A 121 -1.00 10.01 -12.64
N THR A 122 -2.10 9.35 -12.97
CA THR A 122 -2.25 7.93 -12.66
C THR A 122 -1.29 7.16 -13.58
N PRO A 123 -0.26 6.51 -13.02
CA PRO A 123 -0.02 5.14 -13.40
C PRO A 123 -0.28 4.26 -12.17
N PRO A 124 -0.79 3.04 -12.35
CA PRO A 124 -0.97 2.14 -11.23
C PRO A 124 0.38 1.98 -10.54
N ASP A 125 0.36 2.09 -9.21
CA ASP A 125 1.43 1.64 -8.32
C ASP A 125 1.58 0.14 -8.57
N VAL A 126 2.33 -0.25 -9.61
CA VAL A 126 2.45 -1.65 -10.05
C VAL A 126 2.98 -2.51 -8.91
N VAL A 127 3.89 -1.96 -8.09
CA VAL A 127 4.45 -2.66 -6.92
C VAL A 127 3.39 -2.86 -5.82
N GLY A 128 2.56 -1.85 -5.54
CA GLY A 128 1.46 -1.94 -4.58
C GLY A 128 0.22 -2.69 -5.07
N MET A 129 -0.03 -2.73 -6.39
CA MET A 129 -1.02 -3.60 -7.01
C MET A 129 -0.57 -5.06 -6.86
N LEU A 130 0.65 -5.39 -7.32
CA LEU A 130 1.21 -6.75 -7.29
C LEU A 130 1.29 -7.34 -5.87
N ALA A 131 1.50 -6.52 -4.85
CA ALA A 131 1.58 -6.98 -3.46
C ALA A 131 0.24 -7.49 -2.87
N HIS A 132 -0.90 -7.23 -3.51
CA HIS A 132 -2.24 -7.68 -3.08
C HIS A 132 -2.90 -8.68 -4.04
N LEU A 133 -2.22 -9.12 -5.11
CA LEU A 133 -2.78 -9.98 -6.16
C LEU A 133 -2.86 -11.47 -5.81
N THR A 134 -2.69 -11.86 -4.55
CA THR A 134 -2.94 -13.24 -4.13
C THR A 134 -4.42 -13.66 -4.23
N ASP A 135 -5.32 -12.72 -4.55
CA ASP A 135 -6.73 -12.96 -4.83
C ASP A 135 -7.17 -12.21 -6.09
N HIS A 136 -6.56 -12.56 -7.22
CA HIS A 136 -7.10 -12.23 -8.52
C HIS A 136 -8.49 -12.88 -8.63
N GLY A 137 -9.56 -12.07 -8.65
CA GLY A 137 -10.91 -12.61 -8.95
C GLY A 137 -10.86 -13.52 -10.17
N ALA A 138 -11.70 -14.57 -10.20
CA ALA A 138 -11.61 -15.69 -11.15
C ALA A 138 -11.35 -15.26 -12.62
N ASP A 139 -11.89 -14.12 -13.03
CA ASP A 139 -11.72 -13.55 -14.37
C ASP A 139 -10.27 -13.14 -14.70
N VAL A 140 -9.54 -12.58 -13.73
CA VAL A 140 -8.15 -12.16 -13.92
C VAL A 140 -7.22 -13.37 -13.99
N GLN A 141 -7.48 -14.39 -13.15
CA GLN A 141 -6.72 -15.64 -13.21
C GLN A 141 -6.94 -16.34 -14.56
N ALA A 142 -8.18 -16.43 -15.03
CA ALA A 142 -8.51 -17.02 -16.33
C ALA A 142 -7.81 -16.28 -17.49
N ALA A 143 -7.77 -14.94 -17.43
CA ALA A 143 -7.06 -14.13 -18.42
C ALA A 143 -5.54 -14.39 -18.44
N ILE A 144 -4.91 -14.50 -17.27
CA ILE A 144 -3.47 -14.79 -17.16
C ILE A 144 -3.17 -16.19 -17.69
N GLU A 145 -3.99 -17.18 -17.35
CA GLU A 145 -3.85 -18.55 -17.87
C GLU A 145 -4.04 -18.63 -19.38
N GLN A 146 -4.98 -17.85 -19.94
CA GLN A 146 -5.16 -17.75 -21.38
C GLN A 146 -3.90 -17.18 -22.06
N ILE A 147 -3.34 -16.08 -21.54
CA ILE A 147 -2.12 -15.48 -22.07
C ILE A 147 -0.94 -16.45 -22.00
N ALA A 148 -0.80 -17.19 -20.89
CA ALA A 148 0.24 -18.20 -20.74
C ALA A 148 0.12 -19.32 -21.78
N ARG A 149 -1.11 -19.79 -22.05
CA ARG A 149 -1.36 -20.82 -23.06
C ARG A 149 -1.09 -20.34 -24.48
N GLU A 150 -1.58 -19.15 -24.82
CA GLU A 150 -1.53 -18.62 -26.19
C GLU A 150 -0.14 -18.10 -26.57
N HIS A 151 0.56 -17.42 -25.65
CA HIS A 151 1.83 -16.76 -25.97
C HIS A 151 3.06 -17.49 -25.44
N LEU A 152 2.93 -18.24 -24.35
CA LEU A 152 4.05 -18.97 -23.75
C LEU A 152 3.94 -20.49 -23.98
N GLY A 153 2.82 -21.01 -24.48
CA GLY A 153 2.62 -22.44 -24.65
C GLY A 153 2.58 -23.22 -23.32
N ILE A 154 2.30 -22.52 -22.21
CA ILE A 154 2.22 -23.11 -20.87
C ILE A 154 0.77 -23.52 -20.62
N GLU A 155 0.54 -24.81 -20.40
CA GLU A 155 -0.80 -25.37 -20.20
C GLU A 155 -1.48 -24.85 -18.91
N THR A 156 -0.71 -24.77 -17.84
CA THR A 156 -1.16 -24.34 -16.51
C THR A 156 -0.05 -23.61 -15.77
N LEU A 157 -0.44 -22.61 -14.96
CA LEU A 157 0.46 -21.89 -14.06
C LEU A 157 0.45 -22.46 -12.63
N THR A 158 -0.20 -23.60 -12.43
CA THR A 158 -0.14 -24.32 -11.15
C THR A 158 1.18 -25.10 -11.06
N GLU A 159 1.90 -24.95 -9.96
CA GLU A 159 3.12 -25.73 -9.69
C GLU A 159 2.81 -27.23 -9.62
N ARG A 160 3.57 -28.03 -10.37
CA ARG A 160 3.44 -29.49 -10.42
C ARG A 160 4.52 -30.22 -9.65
N LYS A 161 5.45 -29.48 -9.03
CA LYS A 161 6.57 -29.99 -8.24
C LYS A 161 7.45 -30.94 -9.06
N ARG A 162 7.68 -30.60 -10.33
CA ARG A 162 8.55 -31.33 -11.25
C ARG A 162 9.28 -30.34 -12.14
N ASP A 163 10.60 -30.35 -12.08
CA ASP A 163 11.42 -29.36 -12.76
C ASP A 163 11.11 -29.25 -14.26
N ALA A 164 11.01 -30.38 -14.98
CA ALA A 164 10.70 -30.39 -16.41
C ALA A 164 9.30 -29.85 -16.78
N LEU A 165 8.42 -29.68 -15.78
CA LEU A 165 7.05 -29.21 -15.94
C LEU A 165 6.83 -27.79 -15.40
N ASP A 166 7.74 -27.31 -14.55
CA ASP A 166 7.65 -26.02 -13.85
C ASP A 166 8.70 -25.01 -14.35
N PHE A 167 9.78 -25.49 -14.99
CA PHE A 167 10.79 -24.63 -15.64
C PHE A 167 10.64 -24.67 -17.15
N HIS A 168 10.61 -23.48 -17.76
CA HIS A 168 10.38 -23.32 -19.19
C HIS A 168 11.41 -22.39 -19.81
N GLU A 169 12.01 -22.82 -20.92
CA GLU A 169 12.80 -21.94 -21.78
C GLU A 169 11.86 -21.22 -22.76
N MET A 170 11.96 -19.88 -22.79
CA MET A 170 11.08 -19.03 -23.61
C MET A 170 11.92 -18.08 -24.45
N SER A 171 11.50 -17.88 -25.70
CA SER A 171 12.12 -16.87 -26.55
C SER A 171 11.75 -15.45 -26.08
N LEU A 172 12.64 -14.48 -26.31
CA LEU A 172 12.35 -13.07 -26.03
C LEU A 172 11.10 -12.57 -26.77
N GLY A 173 10.80 -13.14 -27.94
CA GLY A 173 9.60 -12.83 -28.71
C GLY A 173 8.32 -13.26 -28.00
N GLN A 174 8.28 -14.48 -27.45
CA GLN A 174 7.15 -14.99 -26.68
C GLN A 174 6.90 -14.17 -25.42
N ILE A 175 7.97 -13.85 -24.68
CA ILE A 175 7.88 -13.02 -23.48
C ILE A 175 7.31 -11.64 -23.84
N LYS A 176 7.84 -11.00 -24.89
CA LYS A 176 7.36 -9.69 -25.34
C LYS A 176 5.89 -9.72 -25.77
N ALA A 177 5.48 -10.77 -26.49
CA ALA A 177 4.10 -10.94 -26.92
C ALA A 177 3.16 -11.11 -25.72
N ALA A 178 3.51 -11.96 -24.75
CA ALA A 178 2.72 -12.19 -23.55
C ALA A 178 2.56 -10.90 -22.71
N LEU A 179 3.64 -10.15 -22.51
CA LEU A 179 3.60 -8.88 -21.77
C LEU A 179 2.74 -7.83 -22.47
N HIS A 180 2.84 -7.74 -23.80
CA HIS A 180 2.01 -6.83 -24.58
C HIS A 180 0.52 -7.19 -24.51
N ALA A 181 0.20 -8.49 -24.60
CA ALA A 181 -1.16 -8.99 -24.47
C ALA A 181 -1.75 -8.68 -23.08
N ALA A 182 -0.99 -8.93 -22.02
CA ALA A 182 -1.39 -8.62 -20.64
C ALA A 182 -1.65 -7.11 -20.45
N PHE A 183 -0.78 -6.26 -21.01
CA PHE A 183 -0.93 -4.81 -20.93
C PHE A 183 -2.20 -4.33 -21.64
N GLU A 184 -2.43 -4.75 -22.89
CA GLU A 184 -3.61 -4.33 -23.66
C GLU A 184 -4.91 -4.82 -23.02
N LEU A 185 -4.94 -6.06 -22.50
CA LEU A 185 -6.09 -6.60 -21.81
C LEU A 185 -6.44 -5.77 -20.56
N GLY A 186 -5.42 -5.47 -19.73
CA GLY A 186 -5.59 -4.61 -18.57
C GLY A 186 -6.09 -3.21 -18.94
N ARG A 187 -5.58 -2.64 -20.04
CA ARG A 187 -5.99 -1.31 -20.53
C ARG A 187 -7.45 -1.29 -20.97
N ARG A 188 -7.94 -2.35 -21.63
CA ARG A 188 -9.36 -2.47 -22.03
C ARG A 188 -10.28 -2.64 -20.83
N ALA A 189 -9.90 -3.48 -19.86
CA ALA A 189 -10.68 -3.69 -18.64
C ALA A 189 -10.83 -2.40 -17.82
N ALA A 190 -9.78 -1.57 -17.77
CA ALA A 190 -9.85 -0.25 -17.13
C ALA A 190 -10.77 0.73 -17.89
N GLY A 191 -10.76 0.69 -19.22
CA GLY A 191 -11.62 1.52 -20.06
C GLY A 191 -13.10 1.22 -19.90
N GLN A 192 -13.47 -0.06 -19.76
CA GLN A 192 -14.87 -0.49 -19.59
C GLN A 192 -15.46 -0.08 -18.23
N LYS A 193 -14.67 -0.11 -17.15
CA LYS A 193 -15.10 0.37 -15.83
C LYS A 193 -15.37 1.87 -15.73
N SER A 194 -14.96 2.65 -16.73
CA SER A 194 -15.17 4.10 -16.76
C SER A 194 -16.46 4.50 -17.50
N SER A 195 -17.12 3.55 -18.17
CA SER A 195 -18.33 3.75 -18.98
C SER A 195 -19.61 3.13 -18.41
N GLU A 196 -19.50 2.44 -17.28
CA GLU A 196 -20.64 1.99 -16.43
C GLU A 196 -20.77 2.91 -15.21
#